data_AF-Q01810-F1
#
_entry.id   AF-Q01810-F1
#
_cell.length_a   1.000
_cell.length_b   1.000
_cell.length_c   1.000
_cell.angle_alpha   90.00
_cell.angle_beta   90.00
_cell.angle_gamma   90.00
#
_symmetry.space_group_name_H-M   'P 1'
#
loop_
_entity.id
_entity.type
_entity.pdbx_description
1 polymer ?
#
loop_
_entity_poly.entity_id
_entity_poly.type
_entity_poly.pdbx_seq_one_letter_code
_entity_poly.pdbx_strand_id
1 'polypeptide(L)'
;MARPVKRQAAAQKQDEIKEEHLLAFILKEKYDKEDKCKEELEKYCKELKEIDGGSDVNKKVKEICEAKRDEKCKDLNDKIEIELDDFKDELQEALKNGIKDEEVCKKHEEKCILLEETGYSDDIKNGCPSLREKCYKLKRQKVAEELLLRALGKEAKEKNTCEPKMKTVCLVLSRESDELMSFCLNPTKTCETLKKKSEEVCNLLKTKLEEKDLPGKCHERLEKCHFYEEACENIKCKDDKEQCKGKNITYKAPGS
;
A
#
# COMPACT_ATOMS: atom_id res chain seq x y z
N MET A 1 -2.98 -16.11 -16.09
CA MET A 1 -2.87 -14.89 -16.92
C MET A 1 -3.39 -13.73 -16.10
N ALA A 2 -2.49 -12.89 -15.58
CA ALA A 2 -2.85 -11.77 -14.71
C ALA A 2 -3.45 -10.63 -15.55
N ARG A 3 -4.73 -10.31 -15.34
CA ARG A 3 -5.36 -9.11 -15.91
C ARG A 3 -4.99 -7.90 -15.04
N PRO A 4 -4.49 -6.79 -15.62
CA PRO A 4 -4.25 -5.58 -14.87
C PRO A 4 -5.61 -4.97 -14.47
N VAL A 5 -5.89 -4.94 -13.17
CA VAL A 5 -7.07 -4.26 -12.61
C VAL A 5 -6.80 -2.76 -12.66
N LYS A 6 -7.43 -2.06 -13.61
CA LYS A 6 -7.49 -0.59 -13.60
C LYS A 6 -8.25 -0.14 -12.34
N ARG A 7 -7.52 0.33 -11.33
CA ARG A 7 -8.09 1.05 -10.19
C ARG A 7 -8.59 2.41 -10.70
N GLN A 8 -9.91 2.60 -10.77
CA GLN A 8 -10.47 3.94 -10.79
C GLN A 8 -10.43 4.46 -9.35
N ALA A 9 -9.46 5.33 -9.07
CA ALA A 9 -9.40 6.04 -7.81
C ALA A 9 -10.48 7.13 -7.80
N ALA A 10 -11.30 7.15 -6.75
CA ALA A 10 -12.05 8.34 -6.39
C ALA A 10 -11.05 9.48 -6.14
N ALA A 11 -11.38 10.68 -6.61
CA ALA A 11 -10.57 11.87 -6.44
C ALA A 11 -10.50 12.28 -4.96
N GLN A 12 -9.65 11.62 -4.18
CA GLN A 12 -8.93 12.27 -3.09
C GLN A 12 -7.70 12.93 -3.72
N LYS A 13 -7.31 14.09 -3.20
CA LYS A 13 -6.13 14.86 -3.60
C LYS A 13 -4.88 14.00 -3.38
N GLN A 14 -4.61 13.10 -4.33
CA GLN A 14 -3.40 12.30 -4.36
C GLN A 14 -2.31 13.30 -4.74
N ASP A 15 -1.30 13.47 -3.88
CA ASP A 15 -0.10 14.23 -4.25
C ASP A 15 0.42 13.60 -5.53
N GLU A 16 0.19 14.30 -6.64
CA GLU A 16 0.42 13.77 -7.96
C GLU A 16 1.91 13.58 -8.15
N ILE A 17 2.34 12.45 -8.71
CA ILE A 17 3.73 12.30 -9.16
C ILE A 17 3.97 13.40 -10.21
N LYS A 18 4.73 14.41 -9.81
CA LYS A 18 5.14 15.54 -10.65
C LYS A 18 6.22 15.12 -11.64
N GLU A 19 6.43 15.93 -12.67
CA GLU A 19 7.46 15.68 -13.68
C GLU A 19 8.85 15.72 -13.05
N GLU A 20 9.06 16.63 -12.10
CA GLU A 20 10.28 16.83 -11.32
C GLU A 20 10.70 15.54 -10.59
N HIS A 21 9.74 14.79 -10.03
CA HIS A 21 10.06 13.51 -9.39
C HIS A 21 10.57 12.46 -10.38
N LEU A 22 10.00 12.43 -11.60
CA LEU A 22 10.45 11.51 -12.65
C LEU A 22 11.83 11.91 -13.16
N LEU A 23 12.08 13.22 -13.34
CA LEU A 23 13.38 13.73 -13.73
C LEU A 23 14.44 13.47 -12.65
N ALA A 24 14.12 13.69 -11.38
CA ALA A 24 14.99 13.33 -10.26
C ALA A 24 15.33 11.83 -10.25
N PHE A 25 14.35 10.96 -10.53
CA PHE A 25 14.57 9.51 -10.63
C PHE A 25 15.50 9.12 -11.79
N ILE A 26 15.34 9.76 -12.95
CA ILE A 26 16.15 9.51 -14.14
C ILE A 26 17.59 10.00 -13.92
N LEU A 27 17.73 11.22 -13.40
CA LEU A 27 19.00 11.92 -13.29
C LEU A 27 19.81 11.51 -12.04
N LYS A 28 19.13 11.07 -10.97
CA LYS A 28 19.75 10.70 -9.69
C LYS A 28 20.66 11.84 -9.21
N GLU A 29 21.84 11.56 -8.68
CA GLU A 29 22.86 12.54 -8.26
C GLU A 29 23.35 13.50 -9.36
N LYS A 30 22.94 13.32 -10.63
CA LYS A 30 23.40 14.16 -11.75
C LYS A 30 22.44 15.28 -12.12
N TYR A 31 21.38 15.49 -11.33
CA TYR A 31 20.36 16.51 -11.58
C TYR A 31 20.90 17.95 -11.46
N ASP A 32 21.99 18.13 -10.70
CA ASP A 32 22.60 19.41 -10.34
C ASP A 32 23.38 20.10 -11.46
N LYS A 33 23.57 19.42 -12.60
CA LYS A 33 24.40 19.89 -13.72
C LYS A 33 23.64 19.79 -15.02
N GLU A 34 23.40 20.92 -15.67
CA GLU A 34 22.61 20.99 -16.90
C GLU A 34 23.16 20.10 -18.03
N ASP A 35 24.49 20.09 -18.23
CA ASP A 35 25.13 19.23 -19.24
C ASP A 35 24.95 17.73 -18.93
N LYS A 36 25.07 17.35 -17.65
CA LYS A 36 24.84 15.96 -17.23
C LYS A 36 23.37 15.58 -17.32
N CYS A 37 22.47 16.51 -17.03
CA CYS A 37 21.04 16.31 -17.22
C CYS A 37 20.74 15.93 -18.67
N LYS A 38 21.30 16.66 -19.64
CA LYS A 38 21.11 16.39 -21.06
C LYS A 38 21.64 15.00 -21.46
N GLU A 39 22.84 14.66 -21.01
CA GLU A 39 23.49 13.38 -21.30
C GLU A 39 22.71 12.19 -20.74
N GLU A 40 22.34 12.23 -19.46
CA GLU A 40 21.62 11.13 -18.81
C GLU A 40 20.21 10.98 -19.37
N LEU A 41 19.51 12.09 -19.64
CA LEU A 41 18.18 12.06 -20.21
C LEU A 41 18.21 11.46 -21.62
N GLU A 42 19.21 11.82 -22.43
CA GLU A 42 19.41 11.22 -23.76
C GLU A 42 19.65 9.72 -23.67
N LYS A 43 20.55 9.30 -22.78
CA LYS A 43 20.87 7.90 -22.55
C LYS A 43 19.62 7.12 -22.12
N TYR A 44 18.91 7.61 -21.11
CA TYR A 44 17.68 6.99 -20.59
C TYR A 44 16.64 6.82 -21.70
N CYS A 45 16.37 7.88 -22.46
CA CYS A 45 15.37 7.84 -23.52
C CYS A 45 15.76 6.94 -24.70
N LYS A 46 17.06 6.76 -24.97
CA LYS A 46 17.55 5.81 -25.97
C LYS A 46 17.37 4.37 -25.51
N GLU A 47 17.80 4.04 -24.29
CA GLU A 47 17.62 2.71 -23.70
C GLU A 47 16.13 2.31 -23.65
N LEU A 48 15.27 3.25 -23.27
CA LEU A 48 13.83 3.06 -23.24
C LEU A 48 13.24 2.72 -24.63
N LYS A 49 13.70 3.40 -25.68
CA LYS A 49 13.29 3.13 -27.06
C LYS A 49 13.74 1.74 -27.54
N GLU A 50 14.93 1.31 -27.13
CA GLU A 50 15.46 -0.02 -27.47
C GLU A 50 14.68 -1.15 -26.77
N ILE A 51 14.23 -0.94 -25.54
CA ILE A 51 13.51 -1.95 -24.75
C ILE A 51 12.06 -2.14 -25.21
N ASP A 52 11.32 -1.06 -25.41
CA ASP A 52 9.86 -1.12 -25.52
C ASP A 52 9.32 -0.71 -26.91
N GLY A 53 10.21 -0.39 -27.86
CA GLY A 53 9.81 0.17 -29.16
C GLY A 53 8.97 1.46 -29.05
N GLY A 54 8.84 2.03 -27.84
CA GLY A 54 8.03 3.20 -27.51
C GLY A 54 6.53 2.95 -27.22
N SER A 55 6.03 1.70 -27.15
CA SER A 55 4.58 1.43 -27.11
C SER A 55 3.91 1.44 -25.72
N ASP A 56 4.52 0.88 -24.68
CA ASP A 56 3.89 0.62 -23.37
C ASP A 56 4.44 1.44 -22.19
N VAL A 57 5.26 2.46 -22.45
CA VAL A 57 5.74 3.38 -21.40
C VAL A 57 4.64 4.33 -20.88
N ASN A 58 4.74 4.73 -19.61
CA ASN A 58 3.94 5.80 -19.02
C ASN A 58 3.98 7.09 -19.87
N LYS A 59 2.81 7.72 -20.07
CA LYS A 59 2.65 8.93 -20.90
C LYS A 59 3.58 10.08 -20.49
N LYS A 60 3.76 10.32 -19.18
CA LYS A 60 4.64 11.39 -18.68
C LYS A 60 6.11 11.14 -19.06
N VAL A 61 6.55 9.88 -19.01
CA VAL A 61 7.91 9.50 -19.42
C VAL A 61 8.10 9.64 -20.92
N LYS A 62 7.08 9.32 -21.73
CA LYS A 62 7.11 9.58 -23.19
C LYS A 62 7.23 11.08 -23.48
N GLU A 63 6.40 11.90 -22.83
CA GLU A 63 6.42 13.36 -22.98
C GLU A 63 7.79 13.95 -22.59
N ILE A 64 8.43 13.43 -21.54
CA ILE A 64 9.81 13.79 -21.15
C ILE A 64 10.81 13.50 -22.29
N CYS A 65 10.71 12.32 -22.93
CA CYS A 65 11.63 11.89 -23.98
C CYS A 65 11.37 12.50 -25.37
N GLU A 66 10.17 13.05 -25.60
CA GLU A 66 9.80 13.74 -26.85
C GLU A 66 10.06 15.26 -26.79
N ALA A 67 10.10 15.84 -25.59
CA ALA A 67 10.36 17.26 -25.39
C ALA A 67 11.81 17.67 -25.70
N LYS A 68 12.03 18.97 -25.89
CA LYS A 68 13.38 19.51 -26.06
C LYS A 68 14.15 19.40 -24.74
N ARG A 69 15.30 18.71 -24.78
CA ARG A 69 16.16 18.48 -23.61
C ARG A 69 16.59 19.78 -22.93
N ASP A 70 16.91 20.81 -23.72
CA ASP A 70 17.27 22.12 -23.18
C ASP A 70 16.16 22.73 -22.32
N GLU A 71 14.89 22.55 -22.71
CA GLU A 71 13.76 23.06 -21.93
C GLU A 71 13.52 22.26 -20.65
N LYS A 72 13.81 20.94 -20.66
CA LYS A 72 13.65 20.07 -19.49
C LYS A 72 14.75 20.25 -18.44
N CYS A 73 15.98 20.49 -18.87
CA CYS A 73 17.12 20.68 -17.98
C CYS A 73 17.24 22.13 -17.47
N LYS A 74 16.62 23.10 -18.15
CA LYS A 74 16.64 24.50 -17.74
C LYS A 74 15.90 24.71 -16.41
N ASP A 75 16.57 25.35 -15.47
CA ASP A 75 16.07 25.67 -14.12
C ASP A 75 15.54 24.41 -13.37
N LEU A 76 16.00 23.22 -13.76
CA LEU A 76 15.52 21.96 -13.19
C LEU A 76 16.08 21.72 -11.79
N ASN A 77 17.32 22.15 -11.54
CA ASN A 77 17.98 22.00 -10.25
C ASN A 77 17.13 22.59 -9.12
N ASP A 78 16.78 23.88 -9.22
CA ASP A 78 16.01 24.59 -8.21
C ASP A 78 14.65 23.95 -7.96
N LYS A 79 13.99 23.46 -9.02
CA LYS A 79 12.70 22.76 -8.90
C LYS A 79 12.83 21.43 -8.17
N ILE A 80 13.86 20.65 -8.48
CA ILE A 80 14.11 19.37 -7.82
C ILE A 80 14.50 19.59 -6.36
N GLU A 81 15.33 20.59 -6.05
CA GLU A 81 15.71 20.94 -4.67
C GLU A 81 14.49 21.32 -3.84
N ILE A 82 13.55 22.11 -4.38
CA ILE A 82 12.29 22.44 -3.69
C ILE A 82 11.49 21.17 -3.35
N GLU A 83 11.31 20.25 -4.31
CA GLU A 83 10.60 19.00 -4.04
C GLU A 83 11.33 18.10 -3.04
N LEU A 84 12.66 18.14 -3.02
CA LEU A 84 13.48 17.36 -2.09
C LEU A 84 13.42 17.93 -0.67
N ASP A 85 13.45 19.25 -0.50
CA ASP A 85 13.27 19.91 0.79
C ASP A 85 11.87 19.63 1.36
N ASP A 86 10.82 19.83 0.54
CA ASP A 86 9.45 19.52 0.93
C ASP A 86 9.31 18.05 1.36
N PHE A 87 9.88 17.13 0.57
CA PHE A 87 9.81 15.70 0.89
C PHE A 87 10.61 15.33 2.14
N LYS A 88 11.78 15.95 2.35
CA LYS A 88 12.58 15.74 3.56
C LYS A 88 11.78 16.08 4.81
N ASP A 89 11.09 17.21 4.82
CA ASP A 89 10.26 17.63 5.96
C ASP A 89 9.06 16.69 6.17
N GLU A 90 8.35 16.32 5.09
CA GLU A 90 7.27 15.33 5.13
C GLU A 90 7.74 13.98 5.71
N LEU A 91 8.88 13.48 5.24
CA LEU A 91 9.45 12.21 5.65
C LEU A 91 9.85 12.22 7.13
N GLN A 92 10.50 13.28 7.58
CA GLN A 92 10.85 13.44 8.99
C GLN A 92 9.61 13.48 9.88
N GLU A 93 8.58 14.22 9.48
CA GLU A 93 7.31 14.29 10.22
C GLU A 93 6.64 12.91 10.31
N ALA A 94 6.54 12.19 9.18
CA ALA A 94 5.96 10.85 9.14
C ALA A 94 6.72 9.87 10.05
N LEU A 95 8.05 9.94 10.06
CA LEU A 95 8.90 9.10 10.91
C LEU A 95 8.77 9.44 12.40
N LYS A 96 8.60 10.73 12.76
CA LYS A 96 8.41 11.22 14.13
C LYS A 96 7.03 10.86 14.70
N ASN A 97 5.97 11.12 13.94
CA ASN A 97 4.58 10.87 14.36
C ASN A 97 4.21 9.37 14.39
N GLY A 98 5.04 8.55 13.75
CA GLY A 98 4.84 7.12 13.60
C GLY A 98 3.88 6.78 12.46
N ILE A 99 4.19 5.71 11.73
CA ILE A 99 3.40 5.28 10.58
C ILE A 99 2.28 4.37 11.08
N LYS A 100 1.04 4.85 11.02
CA LYS A 100 -0.14 4.13 11.54
C LYS A 100 -1.06 3.60 10.45
N ASP A 101 -0.88 4.08 9.21
CA ASP A 101 -1.76 3.75 8.10
C ASP A 101 -0.97 3.40 6.83
N GLU A 102 -1.57 2.56 5.98
CA GLU A 102 -0.96 2.08 4.74
C GLU A 102 -0.95 3.11 3.62
N GLU A 103 -1.87 4.08 3.61
CA GLU A 103 -1.87 5.16 2.63
C GLU A 103 -0.66 6.09 2.87
N VAL A 104 -0.32 6.35 4.14
CA VAL A 104 0.91 7.06 4.50
C VAL A 104 2.13 6.31 3.97
N CYS A 105 2.19 4.99 4.17
CA CYS A 105 3.24 4.17 3.60
C CYS A 105 3.31 4.31 2.09
N LYS A 106 2.19 4.11 1.40
CA LYS A 106 2.14 4.14 -0.06
C LYS A 106 2.61 5.49 -0.62
N LYS A 107 2.11 6.61 -0.06
CA LYS A 107 2.50 7.97 -0.49
C LYS A 107 4.02 8.18 -0.36
N HIS A 108 4.60 7.85 0.79
CA HIS A 108 6.01 8.15 1.06
C HIS A 108 6.97 7.11 0.46
N GLU A 109 6.56 5.83 0.36
CA GLU A 109 7.33 4.79 -0.36
C GLU A 109 7.46 5.15 -1.85
N GLU A 110 6.38 5.63 -2.49
CA GLU A 110 6.41 6.10 -3.89
C GLU A 110 7.40 7.26 -4.08
N LYS A 111 7.38 8.28 -3.19
CA LYS A 111 8.34 9.40 -3.25
C LYS A 111 9.78 8.94 -2.97
N CYS A 112 9.99 8.05 -2.00
CA CYS A 112 11.31 7.48 -1.73
C CYS A 112 11.92 6.82 -2.97
N ILE A 113 11.14 6.00 -3.70
CA ILE A 113 11.61 5.35 -4.92
C ILE A 113 12.12 6.38 -5.95
N LEU A 114 11.46 7.53 -6.04
CA LEU A 114 11.77 8.56 -7.03
C LEU A 114 12.91 9.49 -6.61
N LEU A 115 13.08 9.74 -5.31
CA LEU A 115 13.91 10.83 -4.79
C LEU A 115 15.15 10.37 -3.98
N GLU A 116 15.18 9.12 -3.51
CA GLU A 116 16.25 8.61 -2.61
C GLU A 116 17.64 8.60 -3.28
N GLU A 117 17.69 8.38 -4.59
CA GLU A 117 18.93 8.25 -5.37
C GLU A 117 19.52 9.61 -5.80
N THR A 118 18.92 10.72 -5.40
CA THR A 118 19.45 12.07 -5.71
C THR A 118 20.69 12.43 -4.90
N GLY A 119 20.94 11.74 -3.78
CA GLY A 119 22.05 12.05 -2.88
C GLY A 119 21.90 13.36 -2.12
N TYR A 120 20.72 13.99 -2.16
CA TYR A 120 20.49 15.34 -1.64
C TYR A 120 20.75 15.53 -0.14
N SER A 121 20.27 14.59 0.68
CA SER A 121 20.45 14.69 2.14
C SER A 121 20.50 13.32 2.81
N ASP A 122 21.23 13.25 3.93
CA ASP A 122 21.24 12.07 4.80
C ASP A 122 19.87 11.78 5.42
N ASP A 123 19.00 12.79 5.53
CA ASP A 123 17.63 12.64 6.00
C ASP A 123 16.79 11.79 5.04
N ILE A 124 16.88 12.04 3.73
CA ILE A 124 16.19 11.23 2.72
C ILE A 124 16.88 9.86 2.61
N LYS A 125 18.21 9.86 2.50
CA LYS A 125 19.02 8.64 2.31
C LYS A 125 18.83 7.61 3.43
N ASN A 126 18.72 8.05 4.69
CA ASN A 126 18.51 7.15 5.83
C ASN A 126 17.03 7.05 6.23
N GLY A 127 16.25 8.10 5.97
CA GLY A 127 14.82 8.15 6.27
C GLY A 127 14.01 7.20 5.39
N CYS A 128 14.34 7.06 4.11
CA CYS A 128 13.62 6.19 3.19
C CYS A 128 13.73 4.69 3.53
N PRO A 129 14.91 4.14 3.84
CA PRO A 129 15.03 2.78 4.37
C PRO A 129 14.25 2.60 5.69
N SER A 130 14.35 3.58 6.60
CA SER A 130 13.65 3.56 7.89
C SER A 130 12.11 3.57 7.72
N LEU A 131 11.61 4.32 6.75
CA LEU A 131 10.20 4.36 6.37
C LEU A 131 9.76 2.99 5.84
N ARG A 132 10.51 2.41 4.89
CA ARG A 132 10.22 1.09 4.32
C ARG A 132 10.16 0.01 5.39
N GLU A 133 11.10 -0.01 6.34
CA GLU A 133 11.09 -0.96 7.45
C GLU A 133 9.83 -0.83 8.32
N LYS A 134 9.51 0.40 8.74
CA LYS A 134 8.29 0.68 9.53
C LYS A 134 7.03 0.28 8.76
N CYS A 135 6.98 0.53 7.46
CA CYS A 135 5.87 0.16 6.59
C CYS A 135 5.71 -1.35 6.42
N TYR A 136 6.81 -2.08 6.24
CA TYR A 136 6.77 -3.55 6.21
C TYR A 136 6.32 -4.12 7.55
N LYS A 137 6.82 -3.58 8.66
CA LYS A 137 6.37 -3.98 10.00
C LYS A 137 4.86 -3.77 10.17
N LEU A 138 4.33 -2.61 9.77
CA LEU A 138 2.89 -2.33 9.82
C LEU A 138 2.08 -3.34 8.99
N LYS A 139 2.51 -3.60 7.75
CA LYS A 139 1.86 -4.58 6.85
C LYS A 139 1.85 -5.99 7.49
N ARG A 140 2.98 -6.45 8.05
CA ARG A 140 3.07 -7.76 8.73
C ARG A 140 2.20 -7.82 9.98
N GLN A 141 2.15 -6.74 10.77
CA GLN A 141 1.27 -6.68 11.94
C GLN A 141 -0.20 -6.81 11.56
N LYS A 142 -0.66 -6.08 10.52
CA LYS A 142 -2.05 -6.17 10.04
C LYS A 142 -2.41 -7.57 9.53
N VAL A 143 -1.49 -8.22 8.80
CA VAL A 143 -1.66 -9.62 8.35
C VAL A 143 -1.76 -10.56 9.54
N ALA A 144 -0.87 -10.44 10.53
CA ALA A 144 -0.90 -11.26 11.74
C ALA A 144 -2.20 -11.08 12.53
N GLU A 145 -2.68 -9.85 12.70
CA GLU A 145 -3.99 -9.58 13.31
C GLU A 145 -5.14 -10.24 12.54
N GLU A 146 -5.12 -10.15 11.22
CA GLU A 146 -6.15 -10.75 10.38
C GLU A 146 -6.14 -12.29 10.46
N LEU A 147 -4.96 -12.91 10.46
CA LEU A 147 -4.81 -14.35 10.64
C LEU A 147 -5.36 -14.80 12.00
N LEU A 148 -5.02 -14.08 13.08
CA LEU A 148 -5.56 -14.36 14.40
C LEU A 148 -7.08 -14.19 14.43
N LEU A 149 -7.60 -13.13 13.82
CA LEU A 149 -9.05 -12.90 13.77
C LEU A 149 -9.78 -14.03 13.04
N ARG A 150 -9.24 -14.51 11.91
CA ARG A 150 -9.79 -15.67 11.18
C ARG A 150 -9.71 -16.96 12.01
N ALA A 151 -8.59 -17.19 12.71
CA ALA A 151 -8.40 -18.40 13.53
C ALA A 151 -9.26 -18.42 14.80
N LEU A 152 -9.53 -17.25 15.37
CA LEU A 152 -10.41 -17.09 16.53
C LEU A 152 -11.88 -17.02 16.15
N GLY A 153 -12.24 -16.57 14.95
CA GLY A 153 -13.64 -16.50 14.50
C GLY A 153 -14.55 -15.75 15.47
N LYS A 154 -15.65 -16.39 15.89
CA LYS A 154 -16.63 -15.81 16.82
C LYS A 154 -16.07 -15.61 18.22
N GLU A 155 -15.10 -16.42 18.64
CA GLU A 155 -14.49 -16.37 19.96
C GLU A 155 -13.71 -15.07 20.18
N ALA A 156 -13.32 -14.35 19.12
CA ALA A 156 -12.67 -13.04 19.21
C ALA A 156 -13.55 -11.93 19.79
N LYS A 157 -14.87 -12.11 19.83
CA LYS A 157 -15.83 -11.07 20.26
C LYS A 157 -15.92 -10.87 21.76
N GLU A 158 -15.64 -11.93 22.53
CA GLU A 158 -15.71 -11.88 23.98
C GLU A 158 -14.36 -12.25 24.60
N LYS A 159 -13.97 -11.51 25.64
CA LYS A 159 -12.65 -11.67 26.28
C LYS A 159 -12.49 -13.04 26.94
N ASN A 160 -13.56 -13.51 27.61
CA ASN A 160 -13.67 -14.82 28.26
C ASN A 160 -13.51 -16.00 27.28
N THR A 161 -13.88 -15.86 26.00
CA THR A 161 -13.71 -16.90 24.97
C THR A 161 -12.43 -16.71 24.18
N CYS A 162 -12.01 -15.46 23.95
CA CYS A 162 -10.85 -15.13 23.16
C CYS A 162 -9.55 -15.61 23.82
N GLU A 163 -9.32 -15.28 25.10
CA GLU A 163 -8.05 -15.62 25.76
C GLU A 163 -7.81 -17.14 25.87
N PRO A 164 -8.79 -17.99 26.20
CA PRO A 164 -8.61 -19.44 26.15
C PRO A 164 -8.35 -19.96 24.74
N LYS A 165 -9.07 -19.46 23.73
CA LYS A 165 -8.88 -19.88 22.33
C LYS A 165 -7.51 -19.45 21.80
N MET A 166 -7.04 -18.26 22.19
CA MET A 166 -5.70 -17.74 21.89
C MET A 166 -4.61 -18.73 22.33
N LYS A 167 -4.71 -19.35 23.51
CA LYS A 167 -3.73 -20.37 23.94
C LYS A 167 -3.61 -21.52 22.94
N THR A 168 -4.72 -21.96 22.37
CA THR A 168 -4.72 -23.06 21.38
C THR A 168 -4.18 -22.58 20.04
N VAL A 169 -4.66 -21.43 19.56
CA VAL A 169 -4.23 -20.85 18.28
C VAL A 169 -2.74 -20.53 18.28
N CYS A 170 -2.23 -19.98 19.39
CA CYS A 170 -0.83 -19.59 19.54
C CYS A 170 0.14 -20.77 19.57
N LEU A 171 -0.28 -21.97 20.00
CA LEU A 171 0.59 -23.16 19.92
C LEU A 171 0.98 -23.50 18.48
N VAL A 172 0.13 -23.12 17.51
CA VAL A 172 0.38 -23.33 16.09
C VAL A 172 0.97 -22.07 15.46
N LEU A 173 0.29 -20.93 15.59
CA LEU A 173 0.60 -19.73 14.79
C LEU A 173 1.79 -18.90 15.32
N SER A 174 2.15 -19.02 16.60
CA SER A 174 3.22 -18.16 17.16
C SER A 174 4.58 -18.34 16.47
N ARG A 175 4.80 -19.49 15.81
CA ARG A 175 6.07 -19.82 15.16
C ARG A 175 6.16 -19.29 13.72
N GLU A 176 5.06 -18.80 13.17
CA GLU A 176 4.97 -18.38 11.77
C GLU A 176 5.52 -16.96 11.56
N SER A 177 5.50 -16.10 12.60
CA SER A 177 6.14 -14.78 12.55
C SER A 177 6.39 -14.18 13.94
N ASP A 178 7.32 -13.24 14.00
CA ASP A 178 7.59 -12.44 15.20
C ASP A 178 6.37 -11.62 15.64
N GLU A 179 5.57 -11.12 14.68
CA GLU A 179 4.34 -10.40 14.98
C GLU A 179 3.29 -11.31 15.64
N LEU A 180 3.12 -12.54 15.15
CA LEU A 180 2.22 -13.53 15.75
C LEU A 180 2.70 -13.94 17.14
N MET A 181 4.01 -14.20 17.29
CA MET A 181 4.62 -14.45 18.61
C MET A 181 4.32 -13.30 19.58
N SER A 182 4.55 -12.05 19.16
CA SER A 182 4.30 -10.87 19.98
C SER A 182 2.84 -10.75 20.43
N PHE A 183 1.88 -11.04 19.54
CA PHE A 183 0.46 -11.03 19.90
C PHE A 183 0.10 -12.16 20.88
N CYS A 184 0.71 -13.33 20.70
CA CYS A 184 0.53 -14.49 21.57
C CYS A 184 1.09 -14.30 22.99
N LEU A 185 2.15 -13.50 23.14
CA LEU A 185 2.73 -13.17 24.46
C LEU A 185 1.84 -12.21 25.27
N ASN A 186 0.91 -11.48 24.64
CA ASN A 186 0.00 -10.56 25.30
C ASN A 186 -1.47 -10.81 24.90
N PRO A 187 -2.05 -11.95 25.30
CA PRO A 187 -3.37 -12.37 24.83
C PRO A 187 -4.48 -11.38 25.23
N THR A 188 -4.37 -10.76 26.42
CA THR A 188 -5.36 -9.80 26.90
C THR A 188 -5.47 -8.57 26.00
N LYS A 189 -4.33 -7.91 25.71
CA LYS A 189 -4.31 -6.75 24.82
C LYS A 189 -4.68 -7.13 23.40
N THR A 190 -4.19 -8.28 22.92
CA THR A 190 -4.51 -8.80 21.59
C THR A 190 -6.02 -9.03 21.44
N CYS A 191 -6.67 -9.68 22.40
CA CYS A 191 -8.12 -9.92 22.37
C CYS A 191 -8.93 -8.62 22.37
N GLU A 192 -8.49 -7.59 23.09
CA GLU A 192 -9.14 -6.26 23.05
C GLU A 192 -9.04 -5.60 21.67
N THR A 193 -7.88 -5.70 21.01
CA THR A 193 -7.68 -5.22 19.63
C THR A 193 -8.53 -6.02 18.64
N LEU A 194 -8.50 -7.35 18.71
CA LEU A 194 -9.23 -8.23 17.80
C LEU A 194 -10.74 -8.09 17.95
N LYS A 195 -11.24 -7.83 19.16
CA LYS A 195 -12.65 -7.52 19.40
C LYS A 195 -13.09 -6.29 18.61
N LYS A 196 -12.36 -5.17 18.72
CA LYS A 196 -12.68 -3.93 17.98
C LYS A 196 -12.67 -4.16 16.48
N LYS A 197 -11.65 -4.88 15.98
CA LYS A 197 -11.53 -5.23 14.56
C LYS A 197 -12.69 -6.12 14.09
N SER A 198 -13.11 -7.09 14.91
CA SER A 198 -14.30 -7.92 14.65
C SER A 198 -15.55 -7.07 14.53
N GLU A 199 -15.75 -6.11 15.44
CA GLU A 199 -16.89 -5.18 15.41
C GLU A 199 -16.89 -4.31 14.15
N GLU A 200 -15.74 -3.76 13.76
CA GLU A 200 -15.56 -2.99 12.52
C GLU A 200 -15.92 -3.82 11.28
N VAL A 201 -15.39 -5.05 11.17
CA VAL A 201 -15.70 -5.95 10.05
C VAL A 201 -17.18 -6.29 10.03
N CYS A 202 -17.78 -6.66 11.16
CA CYS A 202 -19.21 -6.95 11.22
C CYS A 202 -20.06 -5.74 10.83
N ASN A 203 -19.69 -4.53 11.25
CA ASN A 203 -20.41 -3.31 10.89
C ASN A 203 -20.33 -3.01 9.39
N LEU A 204 -19.16 -3.21 8.77
CA LEU A 204 -19.03 -3.15 7.32
C LEU A 204 -19.95 -4.17 6.65
N LEU A 205 -20.03 -5.40 7.18
CA LEU A 205 -20.86 -6.46 6.59
C LEU A 205 -22.38 -6.25 6.74
N LYS A 206 -22.83 -5.34 7.62
CA LYS A 206 -24.25 -4.96 7.78
C LYS A 206 -24.75 -4.06 6.65
N THR A 207 -23.89 -3.25 6.05
CA THR A 207 -24.26 -2.37 4.94
C THR A 207 -24.13 -3.12 3.63
N LYS A 208 -25.10 -2.99 2.72
CA LYS A 208 -25.06 -3.64 1.42
C LYS A 208 -23.95 -3.03 0.55
N LEU A 209 -23.29 -3.84 -0.27
CA LEU A 209 -22.31 -3.33 -1.22
C LEU A 209 -23.00 -2.42 -2.26
N GLU A 210 -22.47 -1.20 -2.42
CA GLU A 210 -23.00 -0.27 -3.41
C GLU A 210 -22.67 -0.71 -4.85
N GLU A 211 -23.55 -0.44 -5.80
CA GLU A 211 -23.35 -0.87 -7.19
C GLU A 211 -22.04 -0.32 -7.80
N LYS A 212 -21.67 0.91 -7.45
CA LYS A 212 -20.44 1.56 -7.89
C LYS A 212 -19.17 0.84 -7.41
N ASP A 213 -19.26 0.13 -6.30
CA ASP A 213 -18.14 -0.55 -5.65
C ASP A 213 -17.99 -2.02 -6.08
N LEU A 214 -19.01 -2.60 -6.74
CA LEU A 214 -19.01 -4.00 -7.18
C LEU A 214 -17.76 -4.41 -7.97
N PRO A 215 -17.26 -3.66 -8.96
CA PRO A 215 -16.13 -4.10 -9.78
C PRO A 215 -14.82 -4.23 -9.00
N GLY A 216 -14.64 -3.44 -7.94
CA GLY A 216 -13.38 -3.35 -7.19
C GLY A 216 -13.40 -4.09 -5.85
N LYS A 217 -14.57 -4.20 -5.19
CA LYS A 217 -14.67 -4.66 -3.81
C LYS A 217 -15.32 -6.03 -3.64
N CYS A 218 -15.88 -6.63 -4.70
CA CYS A 218 -16.55 -7.93 -4.60
C CYS A 218 -15.66 -9.02 -4.00
N HIS A 219 -14.40 -9.16 -4.44
CA HIS A 219 -13.52 -10.20 -3.89
C HIS A 219 -13.26 -10.04 -2.39
N GLU A 220 -12.86 -8.84 -1.97
CA GLU A 220 -12.63 -8.52 -0.56
C GLU A 220 -13.90 -8.74 0.28
N ARG A 221 -15.06 -8.34 -0.27
CA ARG A 221 -16.35 -8.49 0.39
C ARG A 221 -16.72 -9.95 0.61
N LEU A 222 -16.59 -10.76 -0.44
CA LEU A 222 -16.92 -12.19 -0.38
C LEU A 222 -15.95 -12.97 0.52
N GLU A 223 -14.68 -12.59 0.54
CA GLU A 223 -13.69 -13.13 1.48
C GLU A 223 -14.10 -12.86 2.93
N LYS A 224 -14.44 -11.61 3.26
CA LYS A 224 -14.92 -11.26 4.61
C LYS A 224 -16.19 -12.03 4.96
N CYS A 225 -17.11 -12.18 4.02
CA CYS A 225 -18.30 -13.01 4.24
C CYS A 225 -17.94 -14.47 4.53
N HIS A 226 -16.98 -15.05 3.81
CA HIS A 226 -16.56 -16.43 4.06
C HIS A 226 -16.00 -16.63 5.48
N PHE A 227 -15.15 -15.73 5.97
CA PHE A 227 -14.51 -15.88 7.28
C PHE A 227 -15.39 -15.44 8.45
N TYR A 228 -16.32 -14.51 8.24
CA TYR A 228 -17.02 -13.82 9.33
C TYR A 228 -18.54 -14.00 9.34
N GLU A 229 -19.12 -14.76 8.39
CA GLU A 229 -20.58 -14.91 8.35
C GLU A 229 -21.17 -15.59 9.59
N GLU A 230 -20.47 -16.55 10.18
CA GLU A 230 -20.89 -17.20 11.42
C GLU A 230 -20.65 -16.33 12.66
N ALA A 231 -19.64 -15.45 12.58
CA ALA A 231 -19.30 -14.57 13.68
C ALA A 231 -20.25 -13.37 13.76
N CYS A 232 -20.72 -12.83 12.63
CA CYS A 232 -21.46 -11.57 12.58
C CYS A 232 -22.98 -11.74 12.43
N GLU A 233 -23.74 -10.93 13.17
CA GLU A 233 -25.21 -10.90 13.08
C GLU A 233 -25.71 -9.82 12.12
N ASN A 234 -26.86 -10.07 11.50
CA ASN A 234 -27.59 -9.12 10.63
C ASN A 234 -26.78 -8.61 9.43
N ILE A 235 -25.93 -9.46 8.86
CA ILE A 235 -25.08 -9.12 7.71
C ILE A 235 -25.77 -9.32 6.36
N LYS A 236 -25.27 -8.64 5.33
CA LYS A 236 -25.79 -8.65 3.95
C LYS A 236 -25.04 -9.59 3.01
N CYS A 237 -24.30 -10.54 3.55
CA CYS A 237 -23.47 -11.46 2.78
C CYS A 237 -24.21 -12.28 1.72
N LYS A 238 -25.49 -12.64 1.94
CA LYS A 238 -26.31 -13.32 0.92
C LYS A 238 -26.57 -12.39 -0.27
N ASP A 239 -27.04 -11.18 -0.01
CA ASP A 239 -27.31 -10.17 -1.03
C ASP A 239 -26.02 -9.81 -1.80
N ASP A 240 -24.90 -9.62 -1.09
CA ASP A 240 -23.60 -9.31 -1.70
C ASP A 240 -23.09 -10.48 -2.57
N LYS A 241 -23.29 -11.74 -2.13
CA LYS A 241 -22.97 -12.95 -2.92
C LYS A 241 -23.76 -12.98 -4.24
N GLU A 242 -25.05 -12.63 -4.22
CA GLU A 242 -25.88 -12.58 -5.42
C GLU A 242 -25.46 -11.46 -6.37
N GLN A 243 -25.21 -10.25 -5.85
CA GLN A 243 -24.76 -9.12 -6.65
C GLN A 243 -23.42 -9.38 -7.34
N CYS A 244 -22.45 -9.94 -6.60
CA CYS A 244 -21.13 -10.25 -7.16
C CYS A 244 -21.18 -11.38 -8.18
N LYS A 245 -22.01 -12.42 -7.97
CA LYS A 245 -22.27 -13.47 -8.97
C LYS A 245 -22.87 -12.90 -10.25
N GLY A 246 -23.77 -11.91 -10.15
CA GLY A 246 -24.31 -11.19 -11.32
C GLY A 246 -23.23 -10.47 -12.15
N LYS A 247 -22.05 -10.23 -11.59
CA LYS A 247 -20.86 -9.69 -12.29
C LYS A 247 -19.83 -10.77 -12.66
N ASN A 248 -20.18 -12.05 -12.55
CA ASN A 248 -19.29 -13.19 -12.72
C ASN A 248 -18.08 -13.19 -11.76
N ILE A 249 -18.24 -12.60 -10.57
CA ILE A 249 -17.21 -12.60 -9.51
C ILE A 249 -17.63 -13.57 -8.42
N THR A 250 -16.79 -14.59 -8.19
CA THR A 250 -16.98 -15.58 -7.12
C THR A 250 -15.73 -15.67 -6.26
N TYR A 251 -15.91 -16.00 -4.98
CA TYR A 251 -14.80 -16.28 -4.08
C TYR A 251 -14.59 -17.79 -3.98
N LYS A 252 -13.35 -18.21 -4.21
CA LYS A 252 -12.92 -19.61 -4.03
C LYS A 252 -12.12 -19.68 -2.73
N ALA A 253 -12.58 -20.48 -1.77
CA ALA A 253 -11.93 -20.61 -0.48
C ALA A 253 -10.55 -21.29 -0.63
N PRO A 254 -9.55 -20.92 0.19
CA PRO A 254 -8.27 -21.63 0.22
C PRO A 254 -8.49 -23.14 0.47
N GLY A 255 -7.92 -23.99 -0.38
CA GLY A 255 -8.05 -25.45 -0.26
C GLY A 255 -9.28 -26.10 -0.90
N SER A 256 -10.10 -25.33 -1.65
CA SER A 256 -11.21 -25.84 -2.48
C SER A 256 -10.85 -26.06 -3.94
#